data_AF-A0A9R0ZZB5-F1
#
_entry.id   AF-A0A9R0ZZB5-F1
#
_cell.length_a   1.000
_cell.length_b   1.000
_cell.length_c   1.000
_cell.angle_alpha   90.00
_cell.angle_beta   90.00
_cell.angle_gamma   90.00
#
_symmetry.space_group_name_H-M   'P 1'
#
loop_
_entity.id
_entity.type
_entity.pdbx_description
1 polymer ?
#
loop_
_entity_poly.entity_id
_entity_poly.type
_entity_poly.pdbx_seq_one_letter_code
_entity_poly.pdbx_strand_id
1 'polypeptide(L)'
;MEHSWEAKQAPPASEVSARPPPPLTHEDNRGFLQMLREKKERLGVDAAKVEVRFEELTVEADVRVGRRALPTLLNCAVNAAQELATSSHMCTTRKKPIKIINGASGTIRPSRMTLLLGAPGSGKTTFLKALAGKLDSSLKVD
;
A
#
# COMPACT_ATOMS: atom_id res chain seq x y z
N MET A 1 -49.36 20.69 1.09
CA MET A 1 -48.92 19.49 0.35
C MET A 1 -47.61 19.06 0.98
N GLU A 2 -47.72 18.26 2.04
CA GLU A 2 -46.60 17.81 2.86
C GLU A 2 -45.96 16.59 2.21
N HIS A 3 -44.71 16.70 1.78
CA HIS A 3 -43.94 15.55 1.34
C HIS A 3 -43.25 14.92 2.55
N SER A 4 -43.90 13.88 3.06
CA SER A 4 -43.43 12.93 4.06
C SER A 4 -42.04 12.41 3.69
N TRP A 5 -41.03 12.83 4.45
CA TRP A 5 -39.75 12.14 4.52
C TRP A 5 -39.91 11.00 5.53
N GLU A 6 -40.51 9.88 5.13
CA GLU A 6 -40.36 8.67 5.94
C GLU A 6 -38.90 8.23 5.85
N ALA A 7 -38.15 8.45 6.92
CA ALA A 7 -36.88 7.80 7.16
C ALA A 7 -37.13 6.29 7.16
N LYS A 8 -36.98 5.65 5.99
CA LYS A 8 -36.93 4.19 5.87
C LYS A 8 -35.86 3.71 6.84
N GLN A 9 -36.30 3.04 7.91
CA GLN A 9 -35.41 2.43 8.89
C GLN A 9 -34.37 1.59 8.15
N ALA A 10 -33.09 1.80 8.46
CA ALA A 10 -32.04 0.98 7.92
C ALA A 10 -32.34 -0.49 8.25
N PRO A 11 -32.25 -1.40 7.28
CA PRO A 11 -32.53 -2.81 7.52
C PRO A 11 -31.64 -3.34 8.65
N PRO A 12 -32.15 -4.26 9.49
CA PRO A 12 -31.37 -4.84 10.58
C PRO A 12 -30.09 -5.47 10.02
N ALA A 13 -28.99 -5.39 10.78
CA ALA A 13 -27.66 -5.83 10.32
C ALA A 13 -27.61 -7.29 9.84
N SER A 14 -28.53 -8.13 10.32
CA SER A 14 -28.74 -9.51 9.87
C SER A 14 -29.23 -9.62 8.42
N GLU A 15 -30.00 -8.65 7.91
CA GLU A 15 -30.49 -8.61 6.53
C GLU A 15 -29.49 -8.00 5.55
N VAL A 16 -28.66 -7.06 6.03
CA VAL A 16 -27.63 -6.39 5.20
C VAL A 16 -26.56 -7.37 4.75
N SER A 17 -26.22 -8.36 5.58
CA SER A 17 -25.19 -9.36 5.26
C SER A 17 -25.64 -10.43 4.26
N ALA A 18 -26.95 -10.63 4.08
CA ALA A 18 -27.50 -11.73 3.27
C ALA A 18 -27.82 -11.32 1.82
N ARG A 19 -27.90 -10.02 1.52
CA ARG A 19 -28.21 -9.52 0.17
C ARG A 19 -26.91 -9.22 -0.57
N PRO A 20 -26.73 -9.72 -1.81
CA PRO A 20 -25.62 -9.25 -2.64
C PRO A 20 -25.75 -7.73 -2.79
N PRO A 21 -24.66 -6.97 -2.64
CA PRO A 21 -24.72 -5.52 -2.79
C PRO A 21 -25.31 -5.19 -4.15
N PRO A 22 -26.20 -4.18 -4.25
CA PRO A 22 -26.74 -3.78 -5.53
C PRO A 22 -25.60 -3.46 -6.51
N PRO A 23 -25.78 -3.73 -7.82
CA PRO A 23 -24.76 -3.42 -8.80
C PRO A 23 -24.44 -1.93 -8.73
N LEU A 24 -23.16 -1.59 -8.53
CA LEU A 24 -22.70 -0.21 -8.46
C LEU A 24 -23.06 0.50 -9.76
N THR A 25 -24.00 1.43 -9.70
CA THR A 25 -24.42 2.20 -10.87
C THR A 25 -23.46 3.37 -11.11
N HIS A 26 -23.50 3.95 -12.31
CA HIS A 26 -22.76 5.18 -12.59
C HIS A 26 -23.20 6.33 -11.68
N GLU A 27 -24.47 6.36 -11.28
CA GLU A 27 -25.05 7.34 -10.35
C GLU A 27 -24.42 7.20 -8.96
N ASP A 28 -24.29 5.97 -8.45
CA ASP A 28 -23.70 5.70 -7.13
C ASP A 28 -22.23 6.12 -7.07
N ASN A 29 -21.46 5.84 -8.12
CA ASN A 29 -20.07 6.25 -8.23
C ASN A 29 -19.94 7.78 -8.27
N ARG A 30 -20.83 8.47 -8.99
CA ARG A 30 -20.86 9.95 -9.02
C ARG A 30 -21.15 10.51 -7.64
N GLY A 31 -22.18 10.00 -6.96
CA GLY A 31 -22.53 10.41 -5.60
C GLY A 31 -21.39 10.17 -4.61
N PHE A 32 -20.72 9.02 -4.70
CA PHE A 32 -19.55 8.71 -3.88
C PHE A 32 -18.38 9.68 -4.11
N LEU A 33 -18.04 9.96 -5.37
CA LEU A 33 -16.97 10.90 -5.72
C LEU A 33 -17.32 12.33 -5.30
N GLN A 34 -18.59 12.72 -5.36
CA GLN A 34 -19.07 14.01 -4.91
C GLN A 34 -18.95 14.14 -3.38
N MET A 35 -19.38 13.11 -2.64
CA MET A 35 -19.21 13.04 -1.19
C MET A 35 -17.73 13.15 -0.77
N LEU A 36 -16.81 12.51 -1.50
CA LEU A 36 -15.37 12.64 -1.23
C LEU A 36 -14.84 14.07 -1.44
N ARG A 37 -15.34 14.77 -2.47
CA ARG A 37 -14.99 16.18 -2.72
C ARG A 37 -15.53 17.08 -1.63
N GLU A 38 -16.79 16.94 -1.27
CA GLU A 38 -17.43 17.72 -0.20
C GLU A 38 -16.73 17.52 1.15
N LYS A 39 -16.38 16.27 1.50
CA LYS A 39 -15.61 15.99 2.73
C LYS A 39 -14.26 16.69 2.72
N LYS A 40 -13.56 16.69 1.59
CA LYS A 40 -12.26 17.35 1.47
C LYS A 40 -12.37 18.87 1.64
N GLU A 41 -13.37 19.49 1.02
CA GLU A 41 -13.66 20.93 1.16
C GLU A 41 -14.03 21.30 2.60
N ARG A 42 -14.91 20.51 3.22
CA ARG A 42 -15.32 20.71 4.62
C ARG A 42 -14.15 20.60 5.61
N LEU A 43 -13.18 19.74 5.33
CA LEU A 43 -11.99 19.58 6.16
C LEU A 43 -10.92 20.66 5.90
N GLY A 44 -11.18 21.61 5.00
CA GLY A 44 -10.20 22.64 4.62
C GLY A 44 -8.93 22.05 3.99
N VAL A 45 -9.00 20.83 3.47
CA VAL A 45 -7.86 20.17 2.84
C VAL A 45 -7.73 20.73 1.44
N ASP A 46 -6.88 21.75 1.33
CA ASP A 46 -6.59 22.41 0.08
C ASP A 46 -6.15 21.39 -0.98
N ALA A 47 -6.63 21.53 -2.22
CA ALA A 47 -6.28 20.56 -3.25
C ALA A 47 -4.77 20.56 -3.46
N ALA A 48 -4.16 19.36 -3.53
CA ALA A 48 -2.72 19.23 -3.72
C ALA A 48 -2.31 20.08 -4.93
N LYS A 49 -1.51 21.14 -4.69
CA LYS A 49 -1.01 22.08 -5.71
C LYS A 49 0.32 21.63 -6.30
N VAL A 50 0.96 20.65 -5.66
CA VAL A 50 2.29 20.14 -6.05
C VAL A 50 2.13 19.00 -7.05
N GLU A 51 2.88 19.08 -8.13
CA GLU A 51 3.07 17.99 -9.09
C GLU A 51 4.20 17.08 -8.62
N VAL A 52 3.98 15.76 -8.59
CA VAL A 52 5.02 14.79 -8.23
C VAL A 52 5.55 14.16 -9.50
N ARG A 53 6.85 14.35 -9.76
CA ARG A 53 7.58 13.70 -10.86
C ARG A 53 8.53 12.67 -10.29
N PHE A 54 8.65 11.55 -10.99
CA PHE A 54 9.60 10.50 -10.67
C PHE A 54 10.20 10.00 -11.98
N GLU A 55 11.51 9.84 -12.00
CA GLU A 55 12.28 9.41 -13.17
C GLU A 55 13.19 8.26 -12.73
N GLU A 56 13.12 7.16 -13.47
CA GLU A 56 13.91 5.94 -13.28
C GLU A 56 13.88 5.37 -11.84
N LEU A 57 12.82 5.65 -11.08
CA LEU A 57 12.69 5.28 -9.68
C LEU A 57 12.88 3.78 -9.49
N THR A 58 13.96 3.42 -8.81
CA THR A 58 14.32 2.04 -8.51
C THR A 58 14.38 1.86 -6.99
N VAL A 59 13.69 0.84 -6.49
CA VAL A 59 13.70 0.51 -5.06
C VAL A 59 14.19 -0.90 -4.87
N GLU A 60 15.28 -1.05 -4.13
CA GLU A 60 15.90 -2.34 -3.83
C GLU A 60 15.73 -2.71 -2.36
N ALA A 61 15.50 -4.00 -2.12
CA ALA A 61 15.45 -4.60 -0.79
C ALA A 61 16.46 -5.72 -0.66
N ASP A 62 17.26 -5.70 0.40
CA ASP A 62 18.14 -6.80 0.74
C ASP A 62 17.34 -7.92 1.41
N VAL A 63 16.96 -8.94 0.64
CA VAL A 63 16.24 -10.10 1.15
C VAL A 63 17.24 -11.22 1.43
N ARG A 64 17.09 -11.88 2.59
CA ARG A 64 17.78 -13.14 2.86
C ARG A 64 17.12 -14.23 2.04
N VAL A 65 17.70 -14.57 0.89
CA VAL A 65 17.15 -15.61 0.01
C VAL A 65 17.70 -16.97 0.43
N GLY A 66 16.81 -17.83 0.92
CA GLY A 66 17.08 -19.23 1.23
C GLY A 66 15.77 -19.96 1.53
N ARG A 67 15.75 -21.30 1.54
CA ARG A 67 14.58 -22.17 1.86
C ARG A 67 13.97 -21.97 3.27
N ARG A 68 14.28 -20.87 3.95
CA ARG A 68 14.04 -20.57 5.38
C ARG A 68 13.01 -19.44 5.55
N ALA A 69 11.91 -19.49 4.78
CA ALA A 69 10.76 -18.61 4.98
C ALA A 69 9.85 -19.05 6.16
N LEU A 70 10.11 -20.23 6.74
CA LEU A 70 9.46 -20.70 7.97
C LEU A 70 10.48 -20.68 9.12
N PRO A 71 10.23 -19.96 10.22
CA PRO A 71 11.04 -20.04 11.41
C PRO A 71 10.76 -21.38 12.11
N THR A 72 11.45 -22.44 11.72
CA THR A 72 11.50 -23.68 12.50
C THR A 72 12.55 -23.52 13.61
N LEU A 73 12.28 -24.11 14.78
CA LEU A 73 13.13 -24.02 15.99
C LEU A 73 14.61 -24.36 15.72
N LEU A 74 14.86 -25.28 14.78
CA LEU A 74 16.21 -25.63 14.33
C LEU A 74 16.97 -24.46 13.70
N ASN A 75 16.26 -23.56 13.01
CA ASN A 75 16.88 -22.40 12.38
C ASN A 75 17.28 -21.34 13.42
N CYS A 76 16.52 -21.20 14.52
CA CYS A 76 16.94 -20.35 15.65
C CYS A 76 18.16 -20.93 16.36
N ALA A 77 18.20 -22.25 16.58
CA ALA A 77 19.36 -22.91 17.19
C ALA A 77 20.61 -22.81 16.30
N VAL A 78 20.46 -23.00 14.98
CA VAL A 78 21.55 -22.84 14.01
C VAL A 78 22.00 -21.38 13.93
N ASN A 79 21.09 -20.40 13.95
CA ASN A 79 21.47 -18.99 13.93
C ASN A 79 22.18 -18.57 15.23
N ALA A 80 21.73 -19.05 16.40
CA ALA A 80 22.39 -18.79 17.68
C ALA A 80 23.78 -19.47 17.75
N ALA A 81 23.89 -20.71 17.27
CA ALA A 81 25.18 -21.40 17.16
C ALA A 81 26.10 -20.71 16.14
N GLN A 82 25.54 -20.15 15.07
CA GLN A 82 26.28 -19.42 14.05
C GLN A 82 26.73 -18.04 14.57
N GLU A 83 25.93 -17.32 15.37
CA GLU A 83 26.37 -16.11 16.07
C GLU A 83 27.52 -16.37 17.04
N LEU A 84 27.47 -17.49 17.78
CA LEU A 84 28.58 -17.93 18.63
C LEU A 84 29.83 -18.29 17.82
N ALA A 85 29.66 -18.93 16.66
CA ALA A 85 30.74 -19.24 15.72
C ALA A 85 31.22 -18.02 14.88
N THR A 86 30.48 -16.90 14.90
CA THR A 86 30.86 -15.66 14.20
C THR A 86 31.88 -14.84 15.00
N SER A 87 32.14 -15.21 16.27
CA SER A 87 33.35 -14.79 17.00
C SER A 87 34.64 -15.19 16.25
N SER A 88 34.56 -16.25 15.44
CA SER A 88 35.59 -16.66 14.48
C SER A 88 35.18 -16.35 13.03
N HIS A 89 35.05 -15.07 12.68
CA HIS A 89 35.28 -14.44 11.36
C HIS A 89 34.96 -15.17 10.02
N MET A 90 34.07 -16.18 9.95
CA MET A 90 34.00 -17.09 8.78
C MET A 90 32.60 -17.30 8.17
N CYS A 91 31.56 -16.57 8.59
CA CYS A 91 30.21 -16.78 8.01
C CYS A 91 29.53 -15.46 7.60
N THR A 92 29.62 -15.13 6.30
CA THR A 92 28.88 -14.02 5.70
C THR A 92 27.44 -14.45 5.41
N THR A 93 26.45 -13.79 6.02
CA THR A 93 25.04 -13.96 5.66
C THR A 93 24.83 -13.43 4.25
N ARG A 94 24.49 -14.32 3.30
CA ARG A 94 24.26 -13.99 1.90
C ARG A 94 22.91 -13.27 1.72
N LYS A 95 22.88 -11.95 1.91
CA LYS A 95 21.76 -11.10 1.48
C LYS A 95 21.80 -10.96 -0.05
N LYS A 96 20.65 -11.03 -0.72
CA LYS A 96 20.55 -10.79 -2.16
C LYS A 96 19.67 -9.54 -2.37
N PRO A 97 20.14 -8.52 -3.11
CA PRO A 97 19.29 -7.40 -3.45
C PRO A 97 18.21 -7.86 -4.42
N ILE A 98 16.96 -7.52 -4.11
CA ILE A 98 15.80 -7.73 -4.98
C ILE A 98 15.23 -6.36 -5.29
N LYS A 99 15.08 -6.07 -6.58
CA LYS A 99 14.40 -4.86 -7.07
C LYS A 99 12.89 -5.02 -6.88
N ILE A 100 12.30 -4.22 -6.00
CA ILE A 100 10.85 -4.15 -5.78
C ILE A 100 10.19 -3.27 -6.86
N ILE A 101 10.84 -2.14 -7.19
CA ILE A 101 10.44 -1.22 -8.24
C ILE A 101 11.66 -1.06 -9.15
N ASN A 102 11.45 -1.12 -10.46
CA ASN A 102 12.54 -1.15 -11.44
C ASN A 102 12.32 -0.08 -12.50
N GLY A 103 13.01 1.06 -12.39
CA GLY A 103 13.01 2.11 -13.40
C GLY A 103 11.65 2.75 -13.67
N ALA A 104 10.85 3.02 -12.64
CA ALA A 104 9.53 3.63 -12.84
C ALA A 104 9.67 5.14 -13.14
N SER A 105 9.04 5.60 -14.22
CA SER A 105 9.02 7.02 -14.60
C SER A 105 7.58 7.51 -14.82
N GLY A 106 7.29 8.75 -14.44
CA GLY A 106 5.97 9.34 -14.64
C GLY A 106 5.70 10.60 -13.83
N THR A 107 4.46 11.06 -13.90
CA THR A 107 4.03 12.31 -13.27
C THR A 107 2.62 12.23 -12.72
N ILE A 108 2.46 12.62 -11.45
CA ILE A 108 1.18 12.75 -10.76
C ILE A 108 0.81 14.23 -10.71
N ARG A 109 -0.15 14.61 -11.55
CA ARG A 109 -0.65 15.98 -11.61
C ARG A 109 -1.46 16.36 -10.36
N PRO A 110 -1.42 17.64 -9.96
CA PRO A 110 -2.26 18.18 -8.91
C PRO A 110 -3.77 18.09 -9.25
N SER A 111 -4.61 18.24 -8.23
CA SER A 111 -6.08 18.36 -8.35
C SER A 111 -6.84 17.20 -9.02
N ARG A 112 -6.21 16.04 -9.20
CA ARG A 112 -6.87 14.82 -9.69
C ARG A 112 -6.68 13.65 -8.74
N MET A 113 -7.66 12.75 -8.69
CA MET A 113 -7.51 11.47 -7.99
C MET A 113 -6.69 10.51 -8.86
N THR A 114 -5.61 9.95 -8.32
CA THR A 114 -4.77 8.96 -8.99
C THR A 114 -4.93 7.62 -8.30
N LEU A 115 -5.30 6.58 -9.05
CA LEU A 115 -5.52 5.24 -8.55
C LEU A 115 -4.35 4.34 -8.97
N LEU A 116 -3.68 3.71 -8.01
CA LEU A 116 -2.59 2.77 -8.26
C LEU A 116 -3.10 1.33 -8.20
N LEU A 117 -2.99 0.60 -9.30
CA LEU A 117 -3.48 -0.78 -9.45
C LEU A 117 -2.34 -1.75 -9.75
N GLY A 118 -2.52 -3.02 -9.39
CA GLY A 118 -1.54 -4.08 -9.64
C GLY A 118 -1.81 -5.33 -8.80
N ALA A 119 -1.25 -6.48 -9.22
CA ALA A 119 -1.36 -7.76 -8.54
C ALA A 119 -0.86 -7.71 -7.07
N PRO A 120 -1.33 -8.59 -6.17
CA PRO A 120 -0.76 -8.69 -4.82
C PRO A 120 0.77 -8.91 -4.88
N GLY A 121 1.52 -8.23 -4.03
CA GLY A 121 3.00 -8.30 -4.02
C GLY A 121 3.72 -7.41 -5.05
N SER A 122 3.02 -6.70 -5.95
CA SER A 122 3.64 -5.89 -7.02
C SER A 122 4.36 -4.60 -6.57
N GLY A 123 4.54 -4.37 -5.26
CA GLY A 123 5.25 -3.17 -4.77
C GLY A 123 4.44 -1.88 -4.70
N LYS A 124 3.10 -1.89 -4.83
CA LYS A 124 2.25 -0.67 -4.76
C LYS A 124 2.48 0.17 -3.50
N THR A 125 2.46 -0.46 -2.33
CA THR A 125 2.69 0.23 -1.06
C THR A 125 4.12 0.76 -0.98
N THR A 126 5.09 0.01 -1.49
CA THR A 126 6.48 0.46 -1.56
C THR A 126 6.62 1.68 -2.47
N PHE A 127 5.91 1.70 -3.60
CA PHE A 127 5.90 2.82 -4.55
C PHE A 127 5.30 4.08 -3.91
N LEU A 128 4.16 3.96 -3.24
CA LEU A 128 3.55 5.08 -2.53
C LEU A 128 4.43 5.59 -1.38
N LYS A 129 5.12 4.70 -0.66
CA LYS A 129 6.08 5.09 0.39
C LYS A 129 7.30 5.80 -0.18
N ALA A 130 7.82 5.34 -1.32
CA ALA A 130 8.92 6.00 -2.02
C ALA A 130 8.54 7.41 -2.46
N LEU A 131 7.37 7.58 -3.09
CA LEU A 131 6.86 8.90 -3.49
C LEU A 131 6.58 9.83 -2.29
N ALA A 132 6.18 9.27 -1.14
CA ALA A 132 5.94 10.04 0.07
C ALA A 132 7.22 10.41 0.84
N GLY A 133 8.39 9.97 0.38
CA GLY A 133 9.66 10.12 1.10
C GLY A 133 9.69 9.37 2.44
N LYS A 134 8.83 8.36 2.61
CA LYS A 134 8.67 7.56 3.84
C LYS A 134 9.14 6.12 3.64
N LEU A 135 10.22 5.96 2.89
CA LEU A 135 10.81 4.64 2.70
C LEU A 135 11.59 4.22 3.95
N ASP A 136 11.54 2.93 4.27
CA ASP A 136 12.30 2.38 5.39
C ASP A 136 13.81 2.48 5.09
N SER A 137 14.62 2.81 6.10
CA SER A 137 16.08 2.90 5.99
C SER A 137 16.77 1.63 5.48
N SER A 138 16.10 0.48 5.56
CA SER A 138 16.58 -0.80 5.02
C SER A 138 16.42 -0.95 3.51
N LEU A 139 15.73 -0.03 2.84
CA LEU A 139 15.49 -0.03 1.40
C LEU A 139 16.34 1.05 0.73
N LYS A 140 16.97 0.70 -0.39
CA LYS A 140 17.75 1.65 -1.20
C LYS A 140 16.88 2.23 -2.30
N VAL A 141 17.04 3.54 -2.54
CA VAL A 141 16.41 4.26 -3.64
C VAL A 141 17.51 4.79 -4.53
N ASP A 142 17.42 4.47 -5.81
CA ASP A 142 18.19 5.08 -6.90
C ASP A 142 17.22 5.71 -7.91
#